data_AF-A0A355DFS1-F1
#
_entry.id   AF-A0A355DFS1-F1
#
_cell.length_a   1.000
_cell.length_b   1.000
_cell.length_c   1.000
_cell.angle_alpha   90.00
_cell.angle_beta   90.00
_cell.angle_gamma   90.00
#
_symmetry.space_group_name_H-M   'P 1'
#
loop_
_entity.id
_entity.type
_entity.pdbx_description
1 polymer ?
#
loop_
_entity_poly.entity_id
_entity_poly.type
_entity_poly.pdbx_seq_one_letter_code
_entity_poly.pdbx_strand_id
1 'polypeptide(L)'
;VFVPAEHEYLPVGCFDQTAARWPYFFMTLSFSYLGIQRAVLDFTSAYLRGANGPSERRDHSQKQHGWAEMKLAHERSQALTYRVIGEAGVDPTPEQVHRAWAAVVTAMETAPEMASTAVRVCGGRSLLRPQVLERLFRDARCGATMLPW
;
A
#
# COMPACT_ATOMS: atom_id res chain seq x y z
N VAL A 1 -17.28 8.93 -31.83
CA VAL A 1 -18.09 10.10 -31.42
C VAL A 1 -17.35 11.35 -31.89
N PHE A 2 -18.02 12.34 -32.48
CA PHE A 2 -17.41 13.63 -32.81
C PHE A 2 -17.28 14.46 -31.52
N VAL A 3 -16.10 15.05 -31.29
CA VAL A 3 -15.83 15.91 -30.14
C VAL A 3 -15.39 17.29 -30.67
N PRO A 4 -16.10 18.38 -30.30
CA PRO A 4 -15.71 19.74 -30.69
C PRO A 4 -14.33 20.16 -30.17
N ALA A 5 -13.64 21.06 -30.88
CA ALA A 5 -12.27 21.48 -30.55
C ALA A 5 -12.19 22.26 -29.23
N GLU A 6 -13.24 23.00 -28.88
CA GLU A 6 -13.37 23.72 -27.61
C GLU A 6 -13.44 22.80 -26.39
N HIS A 7 -13.65 21.49 -26.59
CA HIS A 7 -13.58 20.49 -25.52
C HIS A 7 -12.16 19.89 -25.37
N GLU A 8 -11.17 20.37 -26.13
CA GLU A 8 -9.77 20.02 -25.92
C GLU A 8 -9.27 20.63 -24.60
N TYR A 9 -9.04 19.78 -23.59
CA TYR A 9 -8.60 20.21 -22.26
C TYR A 9 -7.09 20.45 -22.18
N LEU A 10 -6.30 19.66 -22.91
CA LEU A 10 -4.85 19.77 -22.99
C LEU A 10 -4.43 19.73 -24.45
N PRO A 11 -3.53 20.63 -24.90
CA PRO A 11 -2.96 20.56 -26.23
C PRO A 11 -2.27 19.22 -26.49
N VAL A 12 -2.23 18.82 -27.76
CA VAL A 12 -1.52 17.63 -28.21
C VAL A 12 -0.09 17.57 -27.64
N GLY A 13 0.26 16.44 -27.02
CA GLY A 13 1.59 16.18 -26.45
C GLY A 13 1.85 16.74 -25.04
N CYS A 14 0.98 17.61 -24.50
CA CYS A 14 1.14 18.12 -23.14
C CYS A 14 1.02 17.02 -22.07
N PHE A 15 0.18 16.01 -22.31
CA PHE A 15 0.06 14.86 -21.40
C PHE A 15 1.36 14.06 -21.32
N ASP A 16 1.96 13.72 -22.47
CA ASP A 16 3.23 12.98 -22.52
C ASP A 16 4.38 13.76 -21.89
N GLN A 17 4.42 15.08 -22.10
CA GLN A 17 5.38 15.96 -21.42
C GLN A 17 5.18 15.93 -19.91
N THR A 18 3.94 15.96 -19.42
CA THR A 18 3.65 15.89 -17.98
C THR A 18 4.07 14.55 -17.40
N ALA A 19 3.77 13.44 -18.10
CA ALA A 19 4.15 12.09 -17.69
C ALA A 19 5.68 11.91 -17.60
N ALA A 20 6.42 12.44 -18.58
CA ALA A 20 7.88 12.34 -18.61
C ALA A 20 8.56 13.22 -17.55
N ARG A 21 8.06 14.46 -17.35
CA ARG A 21 8.69 15.45 -16.47
C ARG A 21 8.24 15.34 -15.02
N TRP A 22 7.06 14.78 -14.77
CA TRP A 22 6.53 14.55 -13.42
C TRP A 22 5.91 13.14 -13.28
N PRO A 23 6.73 12.09 -13.39
CA PRO A 23 6.23 10.71 -13.38
C PRO A 23 5.64 10.28 -12.02
N TYR A 24 5.99 10.97 -10.93
CA TYR A 24 5.50 10.66 -9.57
C TYR A 24 3.99 10.72 -9.40
N PHE A 25 3.25 11.38 -10.30
CA PHE A 25 1.79 11.37 -10.31
C PHE A 25 1.22 9.94 -10.32
N PHE A 26 1.82 9.05 -11.11
CA PHE A 26 1.39 7.66 -11.25
C PHE A 26 1.67 6.81 -10.01
N MET A 27 2.57 7.26 -9.12
CA MET A 27 2.84 6.57 -7.84
C MET A 27 1.75 6.81 -6.80
N THR A 28 0.95 7.87 -6.91
CA THR A 28 0.07 8.34 -5.82
C THR A 28 -0.91 7.28 -5.32
N LEU A 29 -1.36 6.37 -6.19
CA LEU A 29 -2.21 5.24 -5.79
C LEU A 29 -1.51 4.29 -4.78
N SER A 30 -0.20 4.09 -4.89
CA SER A 30 0.58 3.23 -3.98
C SER A 30 0.49 3.66 -2.51
N PHE A 31 0.22 4.95 -2.25
CA PHE A 31 0.07 5.48 -0.88
C PHE A 31 -1.14 4.86 -0.17
N SER A 32 -2.18 4.50 -0.92
CA SER A 32 -3.35 3.79 -0.37
C SER A 32 -2.95 2.41 0.17
N TYR A 33 -2.02 1.72 -0.48
CA TYR A 33 -1.53 0.42 -0.05
C TYR A 33 -0.62 0.53 1.18
N LEU A 34 0.20 1.58 1.27
CA LEU A 34 0.93 1.90 2.50
C LEU A 34 -0.03 2.18 3.67
N GLY A 35 -1.16 2.83 3.40
CA GLY A 35 -2.25 3.02 4.36
C GLY A 35 -2.93 1.71 4.77
N ILE A 36 -3.19 0.80 3.83
CA ILE A 36 -3.74 -0.54 4.10
C ILE A 36 -2.78 -1.34 4.99
N GLN A 37 -1.48 -1.35 4.69
CA GLN A 37 -0.47 -1.98 5.53
C GLN A 37 -0.56 -1.49 6.98
N ARG A 38 -0.63 -0.16 7.17
CA ARG A 38 -0.76 0.43 8.49
C ARG A 38 -2.05 -0.01 9.20
N ALA A 39 -3.18 0.02 8.49
CA ALA A 39 -4.47 -0.40 9.02
C ALA A 39 -4.47 -1.88 9.44
N VAL A 40 -3.84 -2.76 8.67
CA VAL A 40 -3.68 -4.18 8.99
C VAL A 40 -2.83 -4.37 10.25
N LEU A 41 -1.73 -3.63 10.36
CA LEU A 41 -0.83 -3.69 11.50
C LEU A 41 -1.52 -3.23 12.79
N ASP A 42 -2.22 -2.10 12.74
CA ASP A 42 -2.97 -1.53 13.87
C ASP A 42 -4.13 -2.44 14.28
N PHE A 43 -4.91 -2.96 13.32
CA PHE A 43 -5.96 -3.95 13.57
C PHE A 43 -5.40 -5.17 14.30
N THR A 44 -4.30 -5.75 13.80
CA THR A 44 -3.71 -6.95 14.41
C THR A 44 -3.23 -6.66 15.82
N SER A 45 -2.59 -5.51 16.03
CA SER A 45 -2.12 -5.08 17.34
C SER A 45 -3.27 -4.93 18.36
N ALA A 46 -4.38 -4.32 17.95
CA ALA A 46 -5.57 -4.17 18.79
C ALA A 46 -6.24 -5.53 19.06
N TYR A 47 -6.41 -6.35 18.02
CA TYR A 47 -7.05 -7.65 18.11
C TYR A 47 -6.31 -8.60 19.05
N LEU A 48 -4.96 -8.63 18.97
CA LEU A 48 -4.14 -9.44 19.86
C LEU A 48 -4.19 -8.95 21.33
N ARG A 49 -4.45 -7.66 21.56
CA ARG A 49 -4.70 -7.08 22.88
C ARG A 49 -6.15 -7.23 23.36
N GLY A 50 -6.94 -8.07 22.69
CA GLY A 50 -8.30 -8.42 23.12
C GLY A 50 -9.40 -7.52 22.54
N ALA A 51 -9.08 -6.52 21.71
CA ALA A 51 -10.12 -5.75 21.04
C ALA A 51 -10.93 -6.68 20.12
N ASN A 52 -12.24 -6.78 20.38
CA ASN A 52 -13.18 -7.63 19.61
C ASN A 52 -12.90 -9.16 19.69
N GLY A 53 -12.00 -9.58 20.58
CA GLY A 53 -11.65 -10.97 20.84
C GLY A 53 -12.23 -11.47 22.18
N PRO A 54 -12.39 -12.79 22.37
CA PRO A 54 -12.87 -13.35 23.63
C PRO A 54 -11.81 -13.27 24.75
N SER A 55 -10.53 -13.19 24.37
CA SER A 55 -9.41 -13.12 25.30
C SER A 55 -8.23 -12.42 24.64
N GLU A 56 -7.38 -11.83 25.46
CA GLU A 56 -6.08 -11.33 25.05
C GLU A 56 -5.15 -12.47 24.63
N ARG A 57 -4.30 -12.26 23.61
CA ARG A 57 -3.38 -13.29 23.07
C ARG A 57 -2.03 -12.73 22.64
N ARG A 58 -1.67 -11.52 23.06
CA ARG A 58 -0.41 -10.85 22.64
C ARG A 58 0.84 -11.55 23.19
N ASP A 59 0.70 -12.33 24.26
CA ASP A 59 1.83 -12.96 24.95
C ASP A 59 2.29 -14.27 24.28
N HIS A 60 1.55 -14.78 23.27
CA HIS A 60 2.00 -15.96 22.55
C HIS A 60 3.14 -15.58 21.59
N SER A 61 4.30 -16.22 21.76
CA SER A 61 5.51 -15.98 20.96
C SER A 61 5.27 -16.04 19.44
N GLN A 62 4.48 -17.01 18.97
CA GLN A 62 4.14 -17.14 17.54
C GLN A 62 3.39 -15.90 16.99
N LYS A 63 2.51 -15.30 17.81
CA LYS A 63 1.75 -14.10 17.44
C LYS A 63 2.63 -12.85 17.47
N GLN A 64 3.55 -12.77 18.44
CA GLN A 64 4.55 -11.70 18.52
C GLN A 64 5.46 -11.72 17.29
N HIS A 65 5.92 -12.90 16.90
CA HIS A 65 6.75 -13.08 15.72
C HIS A 65 6.03 -12.60 14.45
N GLY A 66 4.81 -13.09 14.18
CA GLY A 66 4.05 -12.66 12.99
C GLY A 66 3.72 -11.16 13.00
N TRP A 67 3.48 -10.56 14.17
CA TRP A 67 3.31 -9.11 14.26
C TRP A 67 4.62 -8.36 13.98
N ALA A 68 5.76 -8.86 14.48
CA ALA A 68 7.07 -8.26 14.25
C ALA A 68 7.48 -8.33 12.77
N GLU A 69 7.19 -9.43 12.07
CA GLU A 69 7.40 -9.55 10.62
C GLU A 69 6.60 -8.50 9.84
N MET A 70 5.31 -8.34 10.16
CA MET A 70 4.46 -7.31 9.55
C MET A 70 4.97 -5.89 9.85
N LYS A 71 5.42 -5.63 11.09
CA LYS A 71 5.99 -4.34 11.45
C LYS A 71 7.23 -4.05 10.61
N LEU A 72 8.16 -5.00 10.49
CA LEU A 72 9.36 -4.84 9.68
C LEU A 72 9.04 -4.61 8.19
N ALA A 73 8.08 -5.34 7.64
CA ALA A 73 7.64 -5.16 6.26
C ALA A 73 7.08 -3.74 6.02
N HIS A 74 6.23 -3.26 6.93
CA HIS A 74 5.70 -1.90 6.87
C HIS A 74 6.79 -0.83 6.95
N GLU A 75 7.73 -0.95 7.88
CA GLU A 75 8.85 0.01 8.02
C GLU A 75 9.70 0.07 6.75
N ARG A 76 9.99 -1.09 6.12
CA ARG A 76 10.71 -1.14 4.85
C ARG A 76 9.95 -0.44 3.72
N SER A 77 8.66 -0.74 3.59
CA SER A 77 7.80 -0.10 2.59
C SER A 77 7.73 1.41 2.81
N GLN A 78 7.51 1.85 4.05
CA GLN A 78 7.40 3.27 4.41
C GLN A 78 8.70 4.01 4.13
N ALA A 79 9.84 3.46 4.56
CA ALA A 79 11.15 4.08 4.36
C ALA A 79 11.45 4.29 2.86
N LEU A 80 11.15 3.30 2.02
CA LEU A 80 11.37 3.41 0.58
C LEU A 80 10.43 4.44 -0.05
N THR A 81 9.14 4.43 0.29
CA THR A 81 8.18 5.44 -0.18
C THR A 81 8.58 6.85 0.23
N TYR A 82 8.97 7.05 1.50
CA TYR A 82 9.28 8.37 2.04
C TYR A 82 10.58 8.91 1.47
N ARG A 83 11.55 8.03 1.16
CA ARG A 83 12.73 8.42 0.41
C ARG A 83 12.37 8.98 -0.98
N VAL A 84 11.48 8.31 -1.72
CA VAL A 84 11.04 8.80 -3.04
C VAL A 84 10.33 10.15 -2.91
N ILE A 85 9.47 10.32 -1.91
CA ILE A 85 8.78 11.60 -1.65
C ILE A 85 9.78 12.72 -1.35
N GLY A 86 10.83 12.45 -0.57
CA GLY A 86 11.86 13.43 -0.25
C GLY A 86 12.74 13.83 -1.43
N GLU A 87 12.85 12.97 -2.45
CA GLU A 87 13.63 13.21 -3.68
C GLU A 87 12.76 13.70 -4.86
N ALA A 88 11.42 13.76 -4.71
CA ALA A 88 10.50 14.03 -5.81
C ALA A 88 10.65 15.46 -6.37
N GLY A 89 10.76 15.57 -7.69
CA GLY A 89 11.00 16.83 -8.39
C GLY A 89 10.66 16.76 -9.87
N VAL A 90 10.63 17.91 -10.54
CA VAL A 90 10.47 17.99 -11.99
C VAL A 90 11.75 17.48 -12.65
N ASP A 91 11.61 16.77 -13.77
CA ASP A 91 12.70 16.21 -14.56
C ASP A 91 13.63 15.27 -13.75
N PRO A 92 13.09 14.18 -13.17
CA PRO A 92 13.87 13.28 -12.33
C PRO A 92 14.93 12.51 -13.12
N THR A 93 16.00 12.12 -12.44
CA THR A 93 17.02 11.22 -12.99
C THR A 93 16.46 9.80 -13.16
N PRO A 94 17.04 8.98 -14.06
CA PRO A 94 16.64 7.58 -14.23
C PRO A 94 16.65 6.78 -12.92
N GLU A 95 17.64 7.02 -12.05
CA GLU A 95 17.77 6.35 -10.75
C GLU A 95 16.63 6.72 -9.79
N GLN A 96 16.16 7.98 -9.80
CA GLN A 96 15.00 8.39 -9.02
C GLN A 96 13.71 7.72 -9.52
N VAL A 97 13.55 7.57 -10.84
CA VAL A 97 12.41 6.87 -11.44
C VAL A 97 12.43 5.38 -11.07
N HIS A 98 13.57 4.70 -11.20
CA HIS A 98 13.70 3.30 -10.80
C HIS A 98 13.38 3.10 -9.31
N ARG A 99 13.79 4.03 -8.45
CA ARG A 99 13.45 4.01 -7.03
C ARG A 99 11.95 4.18 -6.80
N ALA A 100 11.29 5.05 -7.56
CA ALA A 100 9.84 5.22 -7.52
C ALA A 100 9.11 3.92 -7.91
N TRP A 101 9.56 3.23 -8.97
CA TRP A 101 9.01 1.93 -9.35
C TRP A 101 9.18 0.89 -8.24
N ALA A 102 10.38 0.81 -7.66
CA ALA A 102 10.64 -0.09 -6.54
C ALA A 102 9.71 0.22 -5.34
N ALA A 103 9.48 1.50 -5.04
CA ALA A 103 8.57 1.91 -3.98
C ALA A 103 7.12 1.52 -4.26
N VAL A 104 6.63 1.72 -5.49
CA VAL A 104 5.29 1.33 -5.93
C VAL A 104 5.08 -0.17 -5.75
N VAL A 105 5.95 -0.97 -6.35
CA VAL A 105 5.86 -2.44 -6.30
C VAL A 105 5.95 -2.92 -4.85
N THR A 106 6.90 -2.39 -4.07
CA THR A 106 7.04 -2.76 -2.65
C THR A 106 5.75 -2.48 -1.88
N ALA A 107 5.18 -1.28 -2.01
CA ALA A 107 3.97 -0.91 -1.28
C ALA A 107 2.77 -1.79 -1.65
N MET A 108 2.61 -2.08 -2.95
CA MET A 108 1.47 -2.82 -3.47
C MET A 108 1.55 -4.32 -3.20
N GLU A 109 2.73 -4.93 -3.21
CA GLU A 109 2.92 -6.35 -2.89
C GLU A 109 2.97 -6.61 -1.38
N THR A 110 3.53 -5.69 -0.60
CA THR A 110 3.61 -5.83 0.87
C THR A 110 2.23 -5.80 1.52
N ALA A 111 1.28 -5.04 0.97
CA ALA A 111 -0.08 -4.94 1.52
C ALA A 111 -0.82 -6.29 1.59
N PRO A 112 -0.95 -7.09 0.50
CA PRO A 112 -1.60 -8.39 0.56
C PRO A 112 -0.79 -9.42 1.37
N GLU A 113 0.53 -9.36 1.37
CA GLU A 113 1.39 -10.21 2.21
C GLU A 113 1.12 -9.98 3.71
N MET A 114 1.07 -8.72 4.13
CA MET A 114 0.73 -8.35 5.50
C MET A 114 -0.70 -8.77 5.85
N ALA A 115 -1.68 -8.51 4.98
CA ALA A 115 -3.06 -8.91 5.23
C ALA A 115 -3.20 -10.44 5.40
N SER A 116 -2.51 -11.23 4.56
CA SER A 116 -2.46 -12.69 4.68
C SER A 116 -1.83 -13.14 6.00
N THR A 117 -0.75 -12.49 6.41
CA THR A 117 -0.07 -12.76 7.69
C THR A 117 -0.97 -12.42 8.88
N ALA A 118 -1.66 -11.29 8.85
CA ALA A 118 -2.63 -10.90 9.86
C ALA A 118 -3.77 -11.92 10.02
N VAL A 119 -4.29 -12.48 8.92
CA VAL A 119 -5.31 -13.54 8.97
C VAL A 119 -4.79 -14.78 9.71
N ARG A 120 -3.55 -15.20 9.44
CA ARG A 120 -2.91 -16.33 10.15
C ARG A 120 -2.70 -16.02 11.64
N VAL A 121 -2.22 -14.83 11.96
CA VAL A 121 -1.94 -14.38 13.34
C VAL A 121 -3.21 -14.23 14.16
N CYS A 122 -4.29 -13.72 13.56
CA CYS A 122 -5.56 -13.45 14.23
C CYS A 122 -6.50 -14.67 14.25
N GLY A 123 -6.37 -15.58 13.26
CA GLY A 123 -7.22 -16.76 13.10
C GLY A 123 -8.59 -16.45 12.50
N GLY A 124 -9.38 -17.49 12.22
CA GLY A 124 -10.61 -17.40 11.40
C GLY A 124 -11.68 -16.42 11.89
N ARG A 125 -11.79 -16.17 13.21
CA ARG A 125 -12.76 -15.19 13.75
C ARG A 125 -12.50 -13.76 13.24
N SER A 126 -11.26 -13.44 12.88
CA SER A 126 -10.91 -12.14 12.30
C SER A 126 -11.53 -11.88 10.92
N LEU A 127 -12.07 -12.91 10.27
CA LEU A 127 -12.75 -12.82 8.97
C LEU A 127 -14.27 -12.65 9.10
N LEU A 128 -14.83 -12.71 10.30
CA LEU A 128 -16.26 -12.48 10.50
C LEU A 128 -16.56 -10.99 10.36
N ARG A 129 -17.62 -10.63 9.63
CA ARG A 129 -18.22 -9.29 9.72
C ARG A 129 -18.80 -9.16 11.14
N PRO A 130 -18.29 -8.26 11.99
CA PRO A 130 -18.03 -6.83 11.74
C PRO A 130 -16.54 -6.42 11.61
N GLN A 131 -15.61 -7.38 11.59
CA GLN A 131 -14.18 -7.07 11.56
C GLN A 131 -13.77 -6.50 10.20
N VAL A 132 -12.83 -5.56 10.21
CA VAL A 132 -12.38 -4.88 8.98
C VAL A 132 -11.36 -5.69 8.18
N LEU A 133 -10.74 -6.72 8.78
CA LEU A 133 -9.60 -7.42 8.18
C LEU A 133 -9.96 -8.12 6.86
N GLU A 134 -11.16 -8.71 6.74
CA GLU A 134 -11.59 -9.34 5.48
C GLU A 134 -11.65 -8.33 4.33
N ARG A 135 -12.10 -7.10 4.63
CA ARG A 135 -12.17 -6.01 3.65
C ARG A 135 -10.76 -5.54 3.27
N LEU A 136 -9.90 -5.28 4.26
CA LEU A 136 -8.51 -4.90 4.01
C LEU A 136 -7.78 -5.96 3.17
N PHE A 137 -8.02 -7.25 3.42
CA PHE A 137 -7.45 -8.33 2.63
C PHE A 137 -7.87 -8.30 1.16
N ARG A 138 -9.16 -8.04 0.88
CA ARG A 138 -9.65 -7.89 -0.50
C ARG A 138 -9.10 -6.64 -1.18
N ASP A 139 -9.16 -5.50 -0.48
CA ASP A 139 -8.69 -4.20 -1.01
C ASP A 139 -7.18 -4.26 -1.32
N ALA A 140 -6.39 -4.91 -0.47
CA ALA A 140 -4.95 -5.08 -0.68
C ALA A 140 -4.58 -5.81 -1.97
N ARG A 141 -5.41 -6.77 -2.42
CA ARG A 141 -5.14 -7.55 -3.63
C ARG A 141 -5.34 -6.77 -4.93
N CYS A 142 -6.05 -5.65 -4.89
CA CYS A 142 -6.22 -4.80 -6.07
C CYS A 142 -4.89 -4.22 -6.58
N GLY A 143 -3.83 -4.22 -5.74
CA GLY A 143 -2.51 -3.69 -6.10
C GLY A 143 -1.88 -4.42 -7.28
N ALA A 144 -2.15 -5.72 -7.43
CA ALA A 144 -1.63 -6.54 -8.52
C ALA A 144 -2.11 -6.11 -9.92
N THR A 145 -3.14 -5.26 -10.00
CA THR A 145 -3.66 -4.74 -11.27
C THR A 145 -3.08 -3.39 -11.66
N MET A 146 -2.23 -2.80 -10.81
CA MET A 146 -1.79 -1.42 -10.91
C MET A 146 -0.26 -1.40 -10.95
N LEU A 147 0.30 -1.69 -12.11
CA LEU A 147 1.76 -1.74 -12.29
C LEU A 147 2.36 -0.33 -12.32
N PRO A 148 3.63 -0.17 -11.93
CA PRO A 148 4.36 1.05 -12.21
C PRO A 148 4.34 1.36 -13.72
N TRP A 149 4.37 2.65 -14.02
CA TRP A 149 4.35 3.20 -15.38
C TRP A 149 5.73 3.11 -16.04
#